data_AF-A0A9D7FB54-F1
#
_entry.id   AF-A0A9D7FB54-F1
#
_cell.length_a   1.000
_cell.length_b   1.000
_cell.length_c   1.000
_cell.angle_alpha   90.00
_cell.angle_beta   90.00
_cell.angle_gamma   90.00
#
_symmetry.space_group_name_H-M   'P 1'
#
loop_
_entity.id
_entity.type
_entity.pdbx_description
1 polymer ?
#
loop_
_entity_poly.entity_id
_entity_poly.type
_entity_poly.pdbx_seq_one_letter_code
_entity_poly.pdbx_strand_id
1 'polypeptide(L)' 'MRHPDGTLEAVVAAVPFLRDRDLKFSQAGESGSERIERLKEALTGYFQGMGALAAPFTGAGVPVMAMGHLCRRRRSF' A
#
# COMPACT_ATOMS: atom_id res chain seq x y z
N MET A 1 10.82 1.72 21.00
CA MET A 1 10.40 2.72 22.01
C MET A 1 8.99 2.36 22.44
N ARG A 2 8.68 2.50 23.72
CA ARG A 2 7.35 2.28 24.28
C ARG A 2 7.14 3.35 25.35
N HIS A 3 6.05 4.10 25.22
CA HIS A 3 5.67 5.12 26.15
C HIS A 3 5.31 4.45 27.49
N PRO A 4 5.81 4.94 28.64
CA PRO A 4 5.64 4.27 29.94
C PRO A 4 4.18 4.06 30.34
N ASP A 5 3.29 4.94 29.86
CA ASP A 5 1.84 4.95 30.04
C ASP A 5 1.08 4.15 28.98
N GLY A 6 1.78 3.62 27.96
CA GLY A 6 1.17 2.83 26.89
C GLY A 6 0.37 3.65 25.88
N THR A 7 0.58 4.96 25.81
CA THR A 7 -0.03 5.83 24.80
C THR A 7 0.42 5.46 23.39
N LEU A 8 -0.48 5.63 22.42
CA LEU A 8 -0.22 5.34 21.02
C LEU A 8 0.75 6.37 20.44
N GLU A 9 1.94 5.93 20.02
CA GLU A 9 3.01 6.81 19.51
C GLU A 9 3.06 6.92 17.99
N ALA A 10 2.61 5.89 17.27
CA ALA A 10 2.64 5.85 15.81
C ALA A 10 1.68 4.78 15.28
N VAL A 11 1.20 4.98 14.06
CA VAL A 11 0.48 3.96 13.29
C VAL A 11 1.28 3.62 12.06
N VAL A 12 1.52 2.33 11.84
CA VAL A 12 2.26 1.83 10.67
C VAL A 12 1.34 0.94 9.85
N ALA A 13 1.00 1.39 8.64
CA ALA A 13 0.43 0.52 7.61
C ALA A 13 1.55 -0.36 7.05
N ALA A 14 1.76 -1.50 7.71
CA ALA A 14 2.82 -2.46 7.39
C ALA A 14 2.46 -3.27 6.15
N VAL A 15 2.80 -2.73 4.97
CA VAL A 15 2.61 -3.43 3.70
C VAL A 15 3.86 -4.27 3.39
N PRO A 16 3.73 -5.61 3.31
CA PRO A 16 4.85 -6.48 2.95
C PRO A 16 5.14 -6.41 1.44
N PHE A 17 6.10 -7.23 0.97
CA PHE A 17 6.28 -7.43 -0.46
C PHE A 17 5.02 -8.07 -1.07
N LEU A 18 4.32 -7.32 -1.93
CA LEU A 18 3.12 -7.79 -2.63
C LEU A 18 3.55 -8.57 -3.86
N ARG A 19 3.21 -9.86 -3.91
CA ARG A 19 3.48 -10.69 -5.08
C ARG A 19 2.45 -10.38 -6.14
N ASP A 20 2.82 -10.64 -7.38
CA ASP A 20 1.93 -10.60 -8.52
C ASP A 20 0.59 -11.31 -8.25
N ARG A 21 0.59 -12.47 -7.57
CA ARG A 21 -0.65 -13.21 -7.26
C ARG A 21 -1.56 -12.52 -6.24
N ASP A 22 -0.99 -11.69 -5.37
CA ASP A 22 -1.71 -11.01 -4.29
C ASP A 22 -2.48 -9.79 -4.83
N LEU A 23 -2.06 -9.31 -6.01
CA LEU A 23 -2.65 -8.16 -6.72
C LEU A 23 -3.47 -8.59 -7.95
N LYS A 24 -3.42 -9.85 -8.35
CA LYS A 24 -4.02 -10.34 -9.59
C LYS A 24 -5.40 -10.91 -9.39
N PHE A 25 -6.29 -10.51 -10.29
CA PHE A 25 -7.37 -11.34 -10.80
C PHE A 25 -6.98 -11.73 -12.23
N SER A 26 -6.41 -12.92 -12.42
CA SER A 26 -5.94 -13.34 -13.75
C SER A 26 -7.15 -13.51 -14.68
N GLN A 27 -7.23 -12.70 -15.73
CA GLN A 27 -8.22 -12.85 -16.80
C GLN A 27 -7.55 -13.47 -18.03
N ALA A 28 -8.14 -14.54 -18.57
CA ALA A 28 -7.64 -15.18 -19.78
C ALA A 28 -7.77 -14.23 -20.98
N GLY A 29 -6.72 -14.11 -21.80
CA GLY A 29 -6.72 -13.31 -23.04
C GLY A 29 -6.23 -11.87 -22.90
N GLU A 30 -5.74 -11.45 -21.73
CA GLU A 30 -5.24 -10.09 -21.50
C GLU A 30 -3.90 -9.81 -22.22
N SER A 31 -3.80 -8.63 -22.85
CA SER A 31 -2.56 -8.13 -23.44
C SER A 31 -1.55 -7.69 -22.37
N GLY A 32 -0.26 -7.64 -22.73
CA GLY A 32 0.80 -7.22 -21.81
C GLY A 32 0.62 -5.80 -21.25
N SER A 33 0.04 -4.88 -22.03
CA SER A 33 -0.26 -3.51 -21.61
C SER A 33 -1.42 -3.42 -20.62
N GLU A 34 -2.52 -4.14 -20.89
CA GLU A 34 -3.66 -4.22 -19.98
C GLU A 34 -3.22 -4.78 -18.63
N ARG A 35 -2.35 -5.80 -18.65
CA ARG A 35 -1.81 -6.43 -17.43
C ARG A 35 -1.05 -5.45 -16.55
N ILE A 36 -0.29 -4.55 -17.16
CA ILE A 36 0.46 -3.52 -16.42
C ILE A 36 -0.51 -2.50 -15.81
N GLU A 37 -1.54 -2.10 -16.55
CA GLU A 37 -2.51 -1.12 -16.04
C GLU A 37 -3.34 -1.69 -14.89
N ARG A 38 -3.85 -2.92 -15.02
CA ARG A 38 -4.55 -3.61 -13.93
C ARG A 38 -3.69 -3.77 -12.69
N LEU A 39 -2.39 -4.05 -12.85
CA LEU A 39 -1.47 -4.14 -11.71
C LEU A 39 -1.36 -2.79 -10.97
N LYS A 40 -1.29 -1.67 -11.70
CA LYS A 40 -1.25 -0.33 -11.10
C LYS A 40 -2.55 0.01 -10.39
N GLU A 41 -3.69 -0.33 -10.99
CA GLU A 41 -5.01 -0.12 -10.39
C GLU A 41 -5.15 -0.93 -9.09
N ALA A 42 -4.80 -2.21 -9.11
CA ALA A 42 -4.83 -3.08 -7.93
C ALA A 42 -3.91 -2.56 -6.82
N LEU A 43 -2.70 -2.13 -7.18
CA LEU A 43 -1.76 -1.54 -6.21
C LEU A 43 -2.31 -0.25 -5.60
N THR A 44 -2.86 0.63 -6.44
CA THR A 44 -3.45 1.90 -5.99
C THR A 44 -4.61 1.65 -5.04
N GLY A 45 -5.53 0.74 -5.40
CA GLY A 45 -6.65 0.34 -4.55
C GLY A 45 -6.21 -0.24 -3.22
N TYR A 46 -5.16 -1.08 -3.21
CA TYR A 46 -4.60 -1.64 -1.98
C TYR A 46 -4.13 -0.55 -1.02
N PHE A 47 -3.31 0.40 -1.51
CA PHE A 47 -2.81 1.50 -0.68
C PHE A 47 -3.91 2.48 -0.25
N GLN A 48 -4.91 2.73 -1.09
CA GLN A 48 -6.09 3.51 -0.68
C GLN A 48 -6.85 2.82 0.46
N GLY A 49 -7.03 1.51 0.39
CA GLY A 49 -7.62 0.73 1.48
C GLY A 49 -6.83 0.85 2.78
N MET A 50 -5.49 0.76 2.72
CA MET A 50 -4.63 1.00 3.89
C MET A 50 -4.78 2.42 4.45
N GLY A 51 -4.86 3.41 3.56
CA GLY A 51 -5.10 4.81 3.95
C GLY A 51 -6.45 4.99 4.66
N ALA A 52 -7.51 4.36 4.17
CA ALA A 52 -8.83 4.40 4.79
C ALA A 52 -8.83 3.76 6.19
N LEU A 53 -8.13 2.65 6.38
CA LEU A 53 -7.97 2.01 7.70
C LEU A 53 -7.16 2.89 8.67
N ALA A 54 -6.19 3.65 8.17
CA ALA A 54 -5.35 4.53 8.98
C ALA A 54 -5.97 5.93 9.20
N ALA A 55 -6.99 6.31 8.43
CA ALA A 55 -7.63 7.62 8.47
C ALA A 55 -8.14 8.04 9.87
N PRO A 56 -8.71 7.15 10.71
CA PRO A 56 -9.14 7.53 12.06
C PRO A 56 -8.00 8.02 12.97
N PHE A 57 -6.75 7.64 12.66
CA PHE A 57 -5.59 7.97 13.49
C PHE A 57 -4.88 9.26 13.08
N THR A 58 -5.16 9.80 11.89
CA THR A 58 -4.52 11.04 11.40
C THR A 58 -4.96 12.28 12.20
N GLY A 59 -6.17 12.24 12.79
CA GLY A 59 -6.70 13.30 13.66
C GLY A 59 -6.24 13.22 15.12
N ALA A 60 -5.54 12.15 15.51
CA ALA A 60 -5.17 11.90 16.91
C ALA A 60 -3.84 12.56 17.33
N GLY A 61 -3.21 13.35 16.45
CA GLY A 61 -1.88 13.92 16.70
C GLY A 61 -0.74 12.89 16.65
N VAL A 62 -1.04 11.68 16.16
CA VAL A 62 -0.11 10.56 16.06
C VAL A 62 0.36 10.43 14.60
N PRO A 63 1.66 10.25 14.34
CA PRO A 63 2.17 10.04 12.99
C PRO A 63 1.64 8.72 12.39
N VAL A 64 1.22 8.81 11.12
CA VAL A 64 0.80 7.66 10.31
C VAL A 64 1.83 7.44 9.21
N MET A 65 2.39 6.23 9.13
CA MET A 65 3.40 5.86 8.12
C MET A 65 2.91 4.66 7.31
N ALA A 66 3.12 4.68 6.01
CA ALA A 66 2.93 3.52 5.15
C ALA A 66 4.28 2.94 4.72
N MET A 67 4.42 1.62 4.80
CA MET A 67 5.57 0.89 4.26
C MET A 67 5.25 0.34 2.87
N GLY A 68 6.28 -0.06 2.12
CA GLY A 68 6.09 -0.79 0.86
C GLY A 68 7.40 -1.11 0.16
N HIS A 69 7.50 -2.32 -0.38
CA HIS A 69 8.64 -2.76 -1.20
C HIS A 69 8.21 -2.85 -2.67
N LEU A 70 8.42 -1.77 -3.41
CA LEU A 70 7.96 -1.62 -4.80
C LEU A 70 9.14 -1.38 -5.74
N CYS A 71 9.14 -2.05 -6.88
CA CYS A 71 10.07 -1.74 -7.97
C CYS A 71 9.44 -0.67 -8.86
N ARG A 72 9.81 0.60 -8.65
CA ARG A 72 9.40 1.68 -9.55
C ARG A 72 10.30 1.64 -10.79
N ARG A 73 9.72 1.35 -11.96
CA ARG A 73 10.44 1.54 -13.22
C ARG A 73 10.82 3.02 -13.35
N ARG A 74 12.11 3.33 -13.51
CA ARG A 74 12.55 4.70 -13.81
C ARG A 74 11.82 5.16 -15.08
N ARG A 75 11.10 6.28 -15.01
CA ARG A 75 10.72 7.01 -16.22
C ARG A 75 12.04 7.53 -16.82
N SER A 76 12.35 7.10 -18.04
CA SER A 76 13.25 7.88 -18.90
C SER A 76 12.50 9.15 -19.26
N PHE A 77 13.14 10.31 -19.03
CA PHE A 77 12.68 11.59 -19.55
C PHE A 77 12.89 11.65 -21.06
#